data_AF-A0A177LWM6-F1
#
_entry.id   AF-A0A177LWM6-F1
#
_cell.length_a   1.000
_cell.length_b   1.000
_cell.length_c   1.000
_cell.angle_alpha   90.00
_cell.angle_beta   90.00
_cell.angle_gamma   90.00
#
_symmetry.space_group_name_H-M   'P 1'
#
loop_
_entity.id
_entity.type
_entity.pdbx_description
1 polymer ?
#
loop_
_entity_poly.entity_id
_entity_poly.type
_entity_poly.pdbx_seq_one_letter_code
_entity_poly.pdbx_strand_id
1 'polypeptide(L)'
;MGKVVYVLNPRDMRHYALGLGRRGKTDRVDAHMIRRFITTERGHLRPYQPASAIQRQLALLQRRRATVVKHRQALQKALRSVNRLEAPLFDTLAALDVLLKHIDQQLEGVLTLQPALASPSPAS
;
A
#
# COMPACT_ATOMS: atom_id res chain seq x y z
N MET A 1 -3.23 30.66 3.14
CA MET A 1 -2.46 30.13 4.29
C MET A 1 -2.46 28.60 4.21
N GLY A 2 -1.30 27.96 4.05
CA GLY A 2 -1.18 26.50 3.98
C GLY A 2 -1.32 25.84 5.36
N LYS A 3 -1.79 24.58 5.40
CA LYS A 3 -1.88 23.76 6.62
C LYS A 3 -0.85 22.63 6.54
N VAL A 4 -0.13 22.37 7.64
CA VAL A 4 0.73 21.18 7.76
C VAL A 4 -0.16 20.01 8.17
N VAL A 5 -0.13 18.94 7.38
CA VAL A 5 -0.93 17.74 7.61
C VAL A 5 -0.04 16.67 8.23
N TYR A 6 -0.58 15.92 9.19
CA TYR A 6 0.07 14.74 9.76
C TYR A 6 -0.88 13.55 9.59
N VAL A 7 -0.35 12.42 9.14
CA VAL A 7 -1.10 11.16 9.09
C VAL A 7 -0.70 10.33 10.29
N LEU A 8 -1.69 10.01 11.13
CA LEU A 8 -1.49 9.24 12.36
C LEU A 8 -2.04 7.83 12.18
N ASN A 9 -1.30 6.83 12.63
CA ASN A 9 -1.77 5.46 12.68
C ASN A 9 -2.82 5.30 13.79
N PRO A 10 -4.07 4.89 13.48
CA PRO A 10 -5.11 4.70 14.49
C PRO A 10 -4.74 3.70 15.59
N ARG A 11 -3.91 2.69 15.26
CA ARG A 11 -3.44 1.70 16.23
C ARG A 11 -2.54 2.33 17.29
N ASP A 12 -1.61 3.18 16.88
CA ASP A 12 -0.66 3.83 17.77
C ASP A 12 -1.37 4.82 18.68
N MET A 13 -2.35 5.55 18.12
CA MET A 13 -3.26 6.41 18.90
C MET A 13 -4.01 5.63 19.98
N ARG A 14 -4.51 4.43 19.67
CA ARG A 14 -5.18 3.57 20.64
C ARG A 14 -4.23 3.11 21.76
N HIS A 15 -3.02 2.68 21.42
CA HIS A 15 -2.04 2.28 22.44
C HIS A 15 -1.65 3.45 23.34
N TYR A 16 -1.46 4.63 22.76
CA TYR A 16 -1.21 5.85 23.51
C TYR A 16 -2.36 6.18 24.47
N ALA A 17 -3.60 6.05 24.02
CA ALA A 17 -4.79 6.25 24.86
C ALA A 17 -4.84 5.28 26.05
N LEU A 18 -4.54 4.01 25.79
CA LEU A 18 -4.52 2.95 26.81
C LEU A 18 -3.42 3.19 27.84
N GLY A 19 -2.23 3.62 27.41
CA GLY A 19 -1.12 4.00 28.31
C GLY A 19 -1.46 5.17 29.24
N LEU A 20 -2.47 5.97 28.89
CA LEU A 20 -2.98 7.08 29.70
C LEU A 20 -4.20 6.72 30.55
N GLY A 21 -4.55 5.43 30.61
CA GLY A 21 -5.68 4.94 31.40
C GLY A 21 -7.05 5.33 30.85
N ARG A 22 -7.15 5.79 29.59
CA ARG A 22 -8.43 6.19 28.99
C ARG A 22 -9.14 5.01 28.35
N ARG A 23 -10.31 4.65 28.90
CA ARG A 23 -11.14 3.51 28.43
C ARG A 23 -12.45 3.92 27.72
N GLY A 24 -12.81 5.20 27.73
CA GLY A 24 -14.02 5.72 27.07
C GLY A 24 -13.71 6.37 25.71
N LYS A 25 -14.46 6.01 24.67
CA LYS A 25 -14.34 6.58 23.33
C LYS A 25 -15.49 7.54 23.07
N THR A 26 -15.18 8.84 22.99
CA THR A 26 -16.10 9.89 22.54
C THR A 26 -15.34 10.84 21.64
N ASP A 27 -16.00 11.48 20.66
CA ASP A 27 -15.33 12.40 19.72
C ASP A 27 -14.55 13.50 20.44
N ARG A 28 -15.09 14.01 21.57
CA ARG A 28 -14.42 15.03 22.39
C ARG A 28 -13.14 14.50 23.06
N VAL A 29 -13.17 13.25 23.54
CA VAL A 29 -12.01 12.60 24.16
C VAL A 29 -10.95 12.27 23.11
N ASP A 30 -11.35 11.79 21.93
CA ASP A 30 -10.46 11.49 20.81
C ASP A 30 -9.79 12.77 20.27
N ALA A 31 -10.54 13.85 20.08
CA ALA A 31 -9.98 15.13 19.66
C ALA A 31 -8.95 15.68 20.66
N HIS A 32 -9.23 15.59 21.96
CA HIS A 32 -8.29 16.00 22.99
C HIS A 32 -7.04 15.11 23.00
N MET A 33 -7.21 13.80 22.77
CA MET A 33 -6.10 12.85 22.68
C MET A 33 -5.21 13.16 21.47
N ILE A 34 -5.80 13.39 20.29
CA ILE A 34 -5.07 13.80 19.08
C ILE A 34 -4.30 15.09 19.34
N ARG A 35 -4.94 16.09 19.95
CA ARG A 35 -4.26 17.34 20.31
C ARG A 35 -3.09 17.11 21.24
N ARG A 36 -3.26 16.33 22.30
CA ARG A 36 -2.18 16.02 23.26
C ARG A 36 -1.04 15.29 22.55
N PHE A 37 -1.35 14.25 21.79
CA PHE A 37 -0.37 13.49 21.03
C PHE A 37 0.44 14.39 20.07
N ILE A 38 -0.23 15.21 19.26
CA ILE A 38 0.44 16.15 18.35
C ILE A 38 1.29 17.19 19.10
N THR A 39 0.82 17.65 20.26
CA THR A 39 1.53 18.67 21.04
C THR A 39 2.77 18.09 21.73
N THR A 40 2.64 16.88 22.29
CA THR A 40 3.71 16.20 23.04
C THR A 40 4.75 15.60 22.11
N GLU A 41 4.33 14.92 21.04
CA GLU A 41 5.22 14.17 20.15
C GLU A 41 5.67 14.99 18.93
N ARG A 42 5.41 16.30 18.90
CA ARG A 42 5.58 17.14 17.70
C ARG A 42 6.97 17.02 17.05
N GLY A 43 8.02 16.90 17.86
CA GLY A 43 9.40 16.76 17.40
C GLY A 43 9.69 15.43 16.70
N HIS A 44 8.89 14.40 16.98
CA HIS A 44 8.99 13.07 16.36
C HIS A 44 7.99 12.88 15.21
N LEU A 45 7.00 13.76 15.06
CA LEU A 45 6.02 13.69 13.97
C LEU A 45 6.61 14.19 12.66
N ARG A 46 6.58 13.32 11.65
CA ARG A 46 6.93 13.69 10.27
C ARG A 46 5.71 14.28 9.56
N PRO A 47 5.82 15.49 8.98
CA PRO A 47 4.77 16.05 8.13
C PRO A 47 4.41 15.09 7.00
N TYR A 48 3.12 14.97 6.72
CA TYR A 48 2.65 14.22 5.57
C TYR A 48 3.15 14.89 4.28
N GLN A 49 3.92 14.14 3.51
CA GLN A 49 4.27 14.50 2.15
C GLN A 49 3.46 13.63 1.19
N PRO A 50 2.67 14.22 0.29
CA PRO A 50 1.94 13.45 -0.70
C PRO A 50 2.93 12.70 -1.58
N ALA A 51 2.62 11.43 -1.87
CA ALA A 51 3.44 10.61 -2.73
C ALA A 51 3.68 11.31 -4.07
N SER A 52 4.92 11.29 -4.57
CA SER A 52 5.27 11.89 -5.87
C SER A 52 4.48 11.22 -7.02
N ALA A 53 4.40 11.86 -8.18
CA ALA A 53 3.74 11.28 -9.35
C ALA A 53 4.31 9.88 -9.68
N ILE A 54 5.63 9.73 -9.56
CA ILE A 54 6.36 8.47 -9.77
C ILE A 54 5.96 7.43 -8.71
N GLN A 55 5.95 7.79 -7.42
CA GLN A 55 5.53 6.87 -6.35
C GLN A 55 4.07 6.42 -6.53
N ARG A 56 3.18 7.31 -6.97
CA ARG A 56 1.78 6.96 -7.27
C ARG A 56 1.68 6.00 -8.45
N GLN A 57 2.47 6.22 -9.50
CA GLN A 57 2.52 5.33 -10.67
C GLN A 57 3.06 3.95 -10.30
N LEU A 58 4.12 3.88 -9.49
CA LEU A 58 4.67 2.63 -8.98
C LEU A 58 3.62 1.86 -8.16
N ALA A 59 2.97 2.53 -7.21
CA ALA A 59 1.91 1.94 -6.39
C ALA A 59 0.70 1.50 -7.22
N LEU A 60 0.39 2.20 -8.32
CA LEU A 60 -0.65 1.78 -9.25
C LEU A 60 -0.25 0.48 -9.96
N LEU A 61 0.93 0.43 -10.59
CA LEU A 61 1.41 -0.73 -11.33
C LEU A 61 1.51 -1.97 -10.42
N GLN A 62 2.04 -1.83 -9.20
CA GLN A 62 2.09 -2.93 -8.22
C GLN A 62 0.69 -3.48 -7.89
N ARG A 63 -0.30 -2.59 -7.68
CA ARG A 63 -1.70 -3.01 -7.44
C ARG A 63 -2.32 -3.71 -8.65
N ARG A 64 -2.04 -3.24 -9.86
CA ARG A 64 -2.51 -3.88 -11.09
C ARG A 64 -1.87 -5.25 -11.27
N ARG A 65 -0.56 -5.38 -11.05
CA ARG A 65 0.14 -6.68 -11.04
C ARG A 65 -0.51 -7.67 -10.08
N ALA A 66 -0.72 -7.27 -8.83
CA ALA A 66 -1.36 -8.13 -7.82
C ALA A 66 -2.77 -8.57 -8.24
N THR A 67 -3.53 -7.69 -8.90
CA THR A 67 -4.86 -8.00 -9.44
C THR A 67 -4.79 -9.06 -10.53
N VAL A 68 -3.85 -8.92 -11.48
CA VAL A 68 -3.66 -9.89 -12.57
C VAL A 68 -3.22 -11.26 -12.03
N VAL A 69 -2.27 -11.29 -11.07
CA VAL A 69 -1.86 -12.54 -10.40
C VAL A 69 -3.06 -13.23 -9.74
N LYS A 70 -3.91 -12.48 -9.04
CA LYS A 70 -5.12 -13.01 -8.42
C LYS A 70 -6.07 -13.62 -9.45
N HIS A 71 -6.31 -12.95 -10.56
CA HIS A 71 -7.18 -13.47 -11.62
C HIS A 71 -6.62 -14.70 -12.31
N ARG A 72 -5.30 -14.72 -12.57
CA ARG A 72 -4.60 -15.90 -13.10
C ARG A 72 -4.81 -17.13 -12.20
N GLN A 73 -4.58 -16.97 -10.89
CA GLN A 73 -4.78 -18.05 -9.91
C GLN A 73 -6.25 -18.48 -9.83
N ALA A 74 -7.18 -17.53 -9.88
CA ALA A 74 -8.61 -17.82 -9.86
C ALA A 74 -9.05 -18.63 -11.09
N LEU A 75 -8.59 -18.26 -12.29
CA LEU A 75 -8.87 -18.98 -13.54
C LEU A 75 -8.28 -20.39 -13.51
N GLN A 76 -7.02 -20.52 -13.11
CA GLN A 76 -6.37 -21.82 -12.96
C GLN A 76 -7.16 -22.72 -12.00
N LYS A 77 -7.56 -22.21 -10.83
CA LYS A 77 -8.33 -22.97 -9.85
C LYS A 77 -9.72 -23.36 -10.36
N ALA A 78 -10.42 -22.45 -11.03
CA ALA A 78 -11.78 -22.67 -11.50
C ALA A 78 -11.86 -23.75 -12.60
N LEU A 79 -10.83 -23.87 -13.44
CA LEU A 79 -10.88 -24.68 -14.65
C LEU A 79 -10.00 -25.95 -14.60
N ARG A 80 -9.23 -26.16 -13.53
CA ARG A 80 -8.32 -27.31 -13.38
C ARG A 80 -9.00 -28.68 -13.49
N SER A 81 -10.28 -28.79 -13.16
CA SER A 81 -11.01 -30.06 -13.18
C SER A 81 -11.70 -30.36 -14.52
N VAL A 82 -11.55 -29.48 -15.52
CA VAL A 82 -12.20 -29.64 -16.83
C VAL A 82 -11.16 -30.05 -17.86
N ASN A 83 -10.95 -31.36 -18.03
CA ASN A 83 -9.93 -31.93 -18.91
C ASN A 83 -9.99 -31.42 -20.36
N ARG A 84 -11.19 -31.13 -20.88
CA ARG A 84 -11.37 -30.59 -22.25
C ARG A 84 -10.89 -29.14 -22.41
N LEU A 85 -10.63 -28.43 -21.32
CA LEU A 85 -10.20 -27.03 -21.32
C LEU A 85 -8.73 -26.85 -20.94
N GLU A 86 -7.95 -27.93 -20.78
CA GLU A 86 -6.55 -27.84 -20.35
C GLU A 86 -5.68 -27.02 -21.33
N ALA A 87 -5.77 -27.30 -22.63
CA ALA A 87 -5.05 -26.56 -23.66
C ALA A 87 -5.43 -25.05 -23.70
N PRO A 88 -6.70 -24.66 -23.88
CA PRO A 88 -7.06 -23.24 -23.88
C PRO A 88 -6.82 -22.54 -22.54
N LEU A 89 -6.90 -23.26 -21.41
CA LEU A 89 -6.52 -22.73 -20.10
C LEU A 89 -5.02 -22.43 -20.05
N PHE A 90 -4.17 -23.35 -20.52
CA PHE A 90 -2.73 -23.16 -20.58
C PHE A 90 -2.37 -21.91 -21.40
N ASP A 91 -2.94 -21.77 -22.60
CA ASP A 91 -2.70 -20.62 -23.47
C ASP A 91 -3.15 -19.29 -22.82
N THR A 92 -4.30 -19.31 -22.15
CA THR A 92 -4.82 -18.14 -21.41
C THR A 92 -3.90 -17.76 -20.25
N LEU A 93 -3.43 -18.73 -19.47
CA LEU A 93 -2.51 -18.48 -18.36
C LEU A 93 -1.15 -17.98 -18.87
N ALA A 94 -0.66 -18.50 -20.00
CA ALA A 94 0.56 -18.03 -20.64
C ALA A 94 0.42 -16.57 -21.12
N ALA A 95 -0.72 -16.20 -21.70
CA ALA A 95 -1.00 -14.81 -22.08
C ALA A 95 -1.03 -13.87 -20.87
N LEU A 96 -1.58 -14.32 -19.73
CA LEU A 96 -1.54 -13.57 -18.47
C LEU A 96 -0.11 -13.44 -17.93
N ASP A 97 0.73 -14.46 -18.09
CA ASP A 97 2.15 -14.39 -17.72
C ASP A 97 2.93 -13.38 -18.57
N VAL A 98 2.63 -13.29 -19.87
CA VAL A 98 3.18 -12.25 -20.75
C VAL A 98 2.74 -10.86 -20.30
N LEU A 99 1.46 -10.68 -19.95
CA LEU A 99 0.96 -9.41 -19.41
C LEU A 99 1.66 -9.02 -18.10
N LEU A 100 1.88 -9.99 -17.20
CA LEU A 100 2.63 -9.76 -15.95
C LEU A 100 4.06 -9.32 -16.22
N LYS A 101 4.76 -9.93 -17.20
CA LYS A 101 6.10 -9.51 -17.62
C LYS A 101 6.13 -8.07 -18.12
N HIS A 102 5.14 -7.64 -18.91
CA HIS A 102 5.06 -6.24 -19.34
C HIS A 102 4.88 -5.27 -18.17
N ILE A 103 4.06 -5.64 -17.18
CA ILE A 103 3.91 -4.83 -15.96
C ILE A 103 5.23 -4.77 -15.18
N ASP A 104 5.96 -5.88 -15.10
CA ASP A 104 7.26 -5.95 -14.42
C ASP A 104 8.32 -5.09 -15.11
N GLN A 105 8.37 -5.10 -16.45
CA GLN A 105 9.24 -4.20 -17.23
C GLN A 105 8.89 -2.71 -17.01
N GLN A 106 7.60 -2.37 -16.92
CA GLN A 106 7.21 -0.99 -16.60
C GLN A 106 7.60 -0.59 -15.18
N LEU A 107 7.53 -1.51 -14.21
CA LEU A 107 8.00 -1.28 -12.84
C LEU A 107 9.51 -1.03 -12.83
N GLU A 108 10.30 -1.87 -13.51
CA GLU A 108 11.76 -1.72 -13.63
C GLU A 108 12.17 -0.42 -14.34
N GLY A 109 11.46 -0.04 -15.40
CA GLY A 109 11.68 1.23 -16.10
C GLY A 109 11.47 2.44 -15.19
N VAL A 110 10.42 2.41 -14.35
CA VAL A 110 10.14 3.48 -13.38
C VAL A 110 11.20 3.54 -12.27
N LEU A 111 11.74 2.39 -11.84
CA LEU A 111 12.78 2.32 -10.81
C LEU A 111 14.16 2.78 -11.31
N THR A 112 14.51 2.42 -12.56
CA THR A 112 15.78 2.82 -13.19
C THR A 112 15.89 4.35 -13.34
N LEU A 113 14.76 5.02 -13.63
CA LEU A 113 14.71 6.48 -13.74
C LEU A 113 14.81 7.20 -12.39
N GLN A 114 14.65 6.50 -11.26
CA GLN A 114 14.66 7.11 -9.93
C GLN A 114 15.26 6.15 -8.87
N PRO A 115 16.60 5.95 -8.86
CA PRO A 115 17.26 5.01 -7.94
C PRO A 115 17.07 5.36 -6.46
N ALA A 116 16.76 6.63 -6.14
CA ALA A 116 16.44 7.07 -4.78
C ALA A 116 15.17 6.41 -4.18
N LEU A 117 14.30 5.81 -5.01
CA LEU A 117 13.12 5.06 -4.54
C LEU A 117 13.38 3.56 -4.33
N ALA A 118 14.50 3.04 -4.83
CA ALA A 118 14.88 1.63 -4.67
C ALA A 118 15.52 1.35 -3.30
N SER A 119 16.04 2.39 -2.65
CA SER A 119 16.54 2.30 -1.28
C SER A 119 15.35 2.24 -0.31
N PRO A 120 15.28 1.25 0.59
CA PRO A 120 14.38 1.36 1.73
C PRO A 120 14.77 2.64 2.46
N SER A 121 13.81 3.55 2.63
CA SER A 121 13.98 4.68 3.54
C SER A 121 14.58 4.13 4.83
N PRO A 122 15.69 4.68 5.35
CA PRO A 122 16.32 4.14 6.55
C PRO A 122 15.25 4.12 7.64
N ALA A 123 14.83 2.90 7.98
CA ALA A 123 13.94 2.65 9.09
C ALA A 123 14.58 3.34 10.30
N SER A 124 13.89 4.35 10.80
CA SER A 124 14.21 5.04 12.06
C SER A 124 13.32 4.44 13.12
#